data_AF-A0A7W0G3W5-F1
#
_entry.id   AF-A0A7W0G3W5-F1
#
_cell.length_a   1.000
_cell.length_b   1.000
_cell.length_c   1.000
_cell.angle_alpha   90.00
_cell.angle_beta   90.00
_cell.angle_gamma   90.00
#
_symmetry.space_group_name_H-M   'P 1'
#
loop_
_entity.id
_entity.type
_entity.pdbx_description
1 polymer ?
#
loop_
_entity_poly.entity_id
_entity_poly.type
_entity_poly.pdbx_seq_one_letter_code
_entity_poly.pdbx_strand_id
1 'polypeptide(L)' 'VRRLTTIGPLNGAPDGTFSAETLIPIEKNWRRENLHAVVFAQERGSRRIVAAAALELK' A
#
# COMPACT_ATOMS: atom_id res chain seq x y z
N VAL A 1 4.25 -7.59 -13.45
CA VAL A 1 5.19 -7.38 -12.32
C VAL A 1 4.38 -6.94 -11.11
N ARG A 2 4.68 -7.44 -9.91
CA ARG A 2 4.10 -6.95 -8.64
C ARG A 2 5.22 -6.30 -7.84
N ARG A 3 5.01 -5.08 -7.36
CA ARG A 3 5.98 -4.36 -6.51
C ARG A 3 5.33 -4.11 -5.16
N LEU A 4 6.01 -4.49 -4.09
CA LEU A 4 5.60 -4.21 -2.73
C LEU A 4 6.58 -3.24 -2.11
N THR A 5 6.06 -2.18 -1.49
CA THR A 5 6.85 -1.16 -0.80
C THR A 5 6.24 -0.96 0.59
N THR A 6 7.06 -0.94 1.63
CA THR A 6 6.61 -0.57 2.97
C THR A 6 6.42 0.94 3.04
N ILE A 7 5.22 1.39 3.41
CA ILE A 7 4.87 2.81 3.53
C ILE A 7 5.23 3.35 4.93
N GLY A 8 5.08 2.53 5.98
CA GLY A 8 5.48 2.89 7.34
C GLY A 8 4.94 1.91 8.40
N PRO A 9 5.37 2.05 9.66
CA PRO A 9 4.79 1.33 10.80
C PRO A 9 3.45 1.98 11.23
N LEU A 10 2.46 1.15 11.57
CA LEU A 10 1.17 1.60 12.13
C LEU A 10 1.24 1.87 13.64
N ASN A 11 2.25 1.30 14.28
CA ASN A 11 2.51 1.34 15.70
C ASN A 11 3.30 2.62 16.03
N GLY A 12 2.60 3.73 16.27
CA GLY A 12 3.28 4.97 16.71
C GLY A 12 2.43 6.24 16.85
N ALA A 13 1.20 6.28 16.34
CA ALA A 13 0.38 7.48 16.46
C ALA A 13 -0.36 7.55 17.81
N PRO A 14 -0.27 8.68 18.54
CA PRO A 14 -0.93 8.86 19.84
C PRO A 14 -2.45 8.68 19.80
N ASP A 15 -3.07 8.91 18.64
CA ASP A 15 -4.52 8.86 18.41
C ASP A 15 -4.97 7.59 17.68
N GLY A 16 -4.04 6.66 17.40
CA GLY A 16 -4.33 5.42 16.66
C GLY A 16 -4.59 5.63 15.17
N THR A 17 -4.33 6.81 14.61
CA THR A 17 -4.47 7.08 13.18
C THR A 17 -3.17 6.86 12.42
N PHE A 18 -3.25 6.55 11.13
CA PHE A 18 -2.07 6.46 10.27
C PHE A 18 -2.31 7.25 8.99
N SER A 19 -1.36 8.11 8.65
CA SER A 19 -1.35 8.89 7.42
C SER A 19 0.06 8.92 6.85
N ALA A 20 0.20 8.66 5.56
CA ALA A 20 1.46 8.69 4.85
C ALA A 20 1.22 8.96 3.37
N GLU A 21 2.18 9.65 2.75
CA GLU A 21 2.22 9.89 1.31
C GLU A 21 3.38 9.10 0.70
N THR A 22 3.16 8.48 -0.46
CA THR A 22 4.19 7.70 -1.14
C THR A 22 4.10 7.88 -2.65
N LEU A 23 5.25 8.02 -3.29
CA LEU A 23 5.37 8.09 -4.75
C LEU A 23 5.65 6.69 -5.30
N ILE A 24 4.77 6.22 -6.18
CA ILE A 24 4.95 4.95 -6.88
C ILE A 24 5.34 5.23 -8.34
N PRO A 25 6.57 4.94 -8.77
CA PRO A 25 6.95 5.09 -10.16
C PRO A 25 6.21 4.05 -11.01
N ILE A 26 5.47 4.52 -12.01
CA ILE A 26 4.80 3.69 -13.00
C ILE A 26 5.65 3.67 -14.26
N GLU A 27 6.01 2.48 -14.72
CA GLU A 27 6.78 2.31 -15.95
C GLU A 27 6.00 2.79 -17.17
N LYS A 28 6.68 3.49 -18.07
CA LYS A 28 6.03 4.17 -19.22
C LYS A 28 5.29 3.21 -20.16
N ASN A 29 5.72 1.95 -20.23
CA ASN A 29 5.15 0.93 -21.11
C ASN A 29 4.05 0.07 -20.44
N TRP A 30 3.67 0.38 -19.19
CA TRP A 30 2.58 -0.33 -18.52
C TRP A 30 1.22 0.22 -18.98
N ARG A 31 0.28 -0.71 -19.24
CA ARG A 31 -1.12 -0.39 -19.52
C ARG A 31 -1.82 0.02 -18.23
N ARG A 32 -2.05 1.33 -18.04
CA ARG A 32 -2.57 1.91 -16.80
C ARG A 32 -3.94 1.36 -16.42
N GLU A 33 -4.78 1.09 -17.42
CA GLU A 33 -6.10 0.48 -17.28
C GLU A 33 -6.09 -0.90 -16.61
N ASN A 34 -4.93 -1.59 -16.62
CA ASN A 34 -4.76 -2.88 -15.97
C ASN A 34 -4.04 -2.76 -14.62
N LEU A 35 -3.63 -1.56 -14.20
CA LEU A 35 -2.91 -1.35 -12.95
C LEU A 35 -3.88 -1.13 -11.79
N HIS A 36 -3.59 -1.82 -10.69
CA HIS A 36 -4.33 -1.72 -9.44
C HIS A 36 -3.35 -1.38 -8.32
N ALA A 37 -3.68 -0.37 -7.54
CA ALA A 37 -2.99 -0.09 -6.30
C ALA A 37 -3.71 -0.82 -5.15
N VAL A 38 -2.95 -1.54 -4.33
CA VAL A 38 -3.47 -2.24 -3.16
C VAL A 38 -2.67 -1.81 -1.95
N VAL A 39 -3.36 -1.33 -0.92
CA VAL A 39 -2.77 -0.99 0.37
C VAL A 39 -3.31 -1.97 1.40
N PHE A 40 -2.45 -2.48 2.26
CA PHE A 40 -2.85 -3.38 3.33
C PHE A 40 -2.04 -3.14 4.60
N ALA A 41 -2.70 -3.36 5.73
CA ALA A 41 -2.07 -3.41 7.04
C ALA A 41 -1.72 -4.87 7.36
N GLN A 42 -0.45 -5.13 7.67
CA GLN A 42 0.04 -6.47 8.01
C GLN A 42 0.74 -6.46 9.35
N GLU A 43 0.36 -7.41 10.21
CA GLU A 43 1.12 -7.74 11.41
C GLU A 43 2.49 -8.32 11.03
N ARG A 44 3.57 -7.72 11.52
CA ARG A 44 4.94 -8.10 11.11
C ARG A 44 5.32 -9.53 11.48
N GLY A 45 4.94 -10.00 12.67
CA GLY A 45 5.32 -11.31 13.19
C GLY A 45 4.52 -12.46 12.56
N SER A 46 3.20 -12.33 12.51
CA SER A 46 2.28 -13.36 11.99
C SER A 46 2.12 -13.31 10.46
N ARG A 47 2.53 -12.21 9.82
CA ARG A 47 2.23 -11.88 8.41
C ARG A 47 0.72 -11.78 8.11
N ARG A 48 -0.13 -11.76 9.13
CA ARG A 48 -1.58 -11.66 8.96
C ARG A 48 -1.95 -10.28 8.42
N ILE A 49 -2.76 -10.26 7.36
CA ILE A 49 -3.38 -9.03 6.87
C ILE A 49 -4.60 -8.74 7.74
N VAL A 50 -4.65 -7.54 8.33
CA VAL A 50 -5.74 -7.12 9.23
C VAL A 50 -6.72 -6.16 8.56
N ALA A 51 -6.29 -5.48 7.51
CA ALA A 51 -7.12 -4.62 6.67
C ALA A 51 -6.50 -4.48 5.29
N ALA A 52 -7.33 -4.23 4.27
CA ALA A 52 -6.90 -3.98 2.90
C ALA A 52 -7.87 -3.05 2.17
N ALA A 53 -7.34 -2.31 1.20
CA ALA A 53 -8.09 -1.47 0.28
C ALA A 53 -7.47 -1.53 -1.11
N ALA A 54 -8.30 -1.35 -2.14
CA ALA A 54 -7.86 -1.31 -3.53
C ALA A 54 -8.32 -0.01 -4.19
N LEU A 55 -7.49 0.52 -5.08
CA LEU A 55 -7.74 1.71 -5.89
C LEU A 55 -7.39 1.42 -7.36
N GLU A 56 -8.29 1.81 -8.25
CA GLU A 56 -8.04 1.83 -9.69
C GLU A 56 -7.24 3.10 -10.05
N LEU A 57 -6.18 2.93 -10.85
CA LEU A 57 -5.37 4.04 -11.36
C LEU A 57 -6.01 4.54 -12.66
N LYS A 58 -7.10 5.31 -12.56
CA LYS A 58 -7.76 5.96 -13.71
C LYS A 58 -6.95 7.15 -14.22
#